data_AF-E0U2U4-F1
#
_entry.id   AF-E0U2U4-F1
#
_cell.length_a   1.000
_cell.length_b   1.000
_cell.length_c   1.000
_cell.angle_alpha   90.00
_cell.angle_beta   90.00
_cell.angle_gamma   90.00
#
_symmetry.space_group_name_H-M   'P 1'
#
loop_
_entity.id
_entity.type
_entity.pdbx_description
1 polymer ?
#
loop_
_entity_poly.entity_id
_entity_poly.type
_entity_poly.pdbx_seq_one_letter_code
_entity_poly.pdbx_strand_id
1 'polypeptide(L)'
;MFCKECGQKNNEGAKFCKECGTPIGESNRQAHKETASTAETRQAPRKPIPKKTIVLWSSIAAACVILFAAYKTGAYFTSKDRLVDKFEQAVNDEDKEQIASLLTPINDKLKLTKNNVKPFLTYLKDHPDKKDELFASLRAETAQKDIVYAEKDGKSLLVFDHYDLKVAPVYFEVTSNYKNTDLYVNKEDAGSVKKADQAQTLGPYIPGEYTVSAKLKNDVVDLVKKEDIQAVGDNSFRVNLSLEADDVTFSLADDIKSGKGDLLINGKSIHKDPFKTFTYGPLLTDGSMTATVKTDFPWGKQTTEAMPITDSNMKMRLVPDKETKENIIETINKATEQYTAAFSNGKTEQMTNAVSDVKAQTKKQISEMKSNHMYYKDKYIETDYDLDSFAISQSDKGQWIVSVNGNELHESAYFDDYTEPEMTQEHTAYRYYLSYDKKQKEWKLESAGTTSEAIGDHIKTLKNENPKVYTSAWASSNESKVNSGTLTKEQVTSFMVDYLTNQSSAVNLNEFAVMEGNLEKGSTLYADQQKLVKKLYSEGTTEVFIDVEVKNFSQSGSNIIIKTYEEFEITKSGGSPKLRTYNWTYTGTVKNGRIYLTSIQ
;
A
#
# COMPACT_ATOMS: atom_id res chain seq x y z
N MET A 1 -85.86 -21.36 -73.38
CA MET A 1 -84.77 -21.67 -74.34
C MET A 1 -83.45 -21.95 -73.60
N PHE A 2 -82.60 -22.87 -74.07
CA PHE A 2 -81.33 -23.20 -73.40
C PHE A 2 -80.15 -22.40 -73.98
N CYS A 3 -79.15 -22.07 -73.16
CA CYS A 3 -77.92 -21.43 -73.64
C CYS A 3 -77.01 -22.45 -74.34
N LYS A 4 -76.42 -22.08 -75.49
CA LYS A 4 -75.53 -22.98 -76.25
C LYS A 4 -74.17 -23.20 -75.59
N GLU A 5 -73.66 -22.24 -74.82
CA GLU A 5 -72.34 -22.32 -74.18
C GLU A 5 -72.37 -23.10 -72.85
N CYS A 6 -73.33 -22.80 -71.97
CA CYS A 6 -73.37 -23.34 -70.61
C CYS A 6 -74.53 -24.33 -70.35
N GLY A 7 -75.35 -24.64 -71.36
CA GLY A 7 -76.49 -25.56 -71.25
C GLY A 7 -77.67 -25.09 -70.39
N GLN A 8 -77.55 -24.00 -69.62
CA GLN A 8 -78.58 -23.57 -68.67
C GLN A 8 -79.92 -23.19 -69.35
N LYS A 9 -81.04 -23.52 -68.71
CA LYS A 9 -82.38 -23.11 -69.16
C LYS A 9 -82.62 -21.64 -68.82
N ASN A 10 -82.88 -20.84 -69.84
CA ASN A 10 -83.22 -19.42 -69.74
C ASN A 10 -84.67 -19.18 -70.16
N ASN A 11 -85.27 -18.12 -69.60
CA ASN A 11 -86.63 -17.69 -69.92
C ASN A 11 -86.74 -17.28 -71.40
N GLU A 12 -87.94 -17.35 -71.94
CA GLU A 12 -88.19 -17.02 -73.35
C GLU A 12 -88.12 -15.50 -73.56
N GLY A 13 -87.48 -15.07 -74.65
CA GLY A 13 -87.15 -13.65 -74.89
C GLY A 13 -85.92 -13.11 -74.15
N ALA A 14 -85.21 -13.92 -73.36
CA ALA A 14 -84.00 -13.49 -72.66
C ALA A 14 -82.83 -13.19 -73.63
N LYS A 15 -82.46 -11.91 -73.77
CA LYS A 15 -81.40 -11.44 -74.70
C LYS A 15 -79.98 -11.88 -74.31
N PHE A 16 -79.76 -12.29 -73.07
CA PHE A 16 -78.49 -12.77 -72.53
C PHE A 16 -78.75 -13.91 -71.53
N CYS A 17 -77.80 -14.83 -71.36
CA CYS A 17 -77.90 -15.89 -70.36
C CYS A 17 -77.67 -15.36 -68.94
N LYS A 18 -78.53 -15.76 -68.00
CA LYS A 18 -78.49 -15.27 -66.61
C LYS A 18 -77.27 -15.72 -65.79
N GLU A 19 -76.60 -16.82 -66.16
CA GLU A 19 -75.45 -17.36 -65.40
C GLU A 19 -74.11 -16.91 -65.99
N CYS A 20 -73.96 -17.00 -67.32
CA CYS A 20 -72.67 -16.78 -68.01
C CYS A 20 -72.62 -15.50 -68.86
N GLY A 21 -73.69 -14.71 -68.88
CA GLY A 21 -73.76 -13.43 -69.61
C GLY A 21 -73.83 -13.51 -71.14
N THR A 22 -73.67 -14.69 -71.76
CA THR A 22 -73.62 -14.82 -73.23
C THR A 22 -74.92 -14.34 -73.91
N PRO A 23 -74.86 -13.47 -74.95
CA PRO A 23 -76.05 -13.04 -75.70
C PRO A 23 -76.77 -14.20 -76.41
N ILE A 24 -78.09 -14.08 -76.55
CA ILE A 24 -78.95 -15.06 -77.22
C ILE A 24 -79.96 -14.33 -78.13
N GLY A 25 -79.71 -14.34 -79.44
CA GLY A 25 -80.63 -13.82 -80.47
C GLY A 25 -79.95 -12.84 -81.45
N GLU A 26 -80.18 -13.03 -82.75
CA GLU A 26 -79.63 -12.19 -83.83
C GLU A 26 -80.58 -11.06 -84.27
N SER A 27 -80.04 -10.11 -85.04
CA SER A 27 -80.67 -8.85 -85.45
C SER A 27 -81.18 -8.86 -86.89
N ASN A 28 -82.20 -8.07 -87.22
CA ASN A 28 -82.56 -7.76 -88.61
C ASN A 28 -83.09 -6.33 -88.80
N ARG A 29 -83.09 -5.86 -90.06
CA ARG A 29 -83.36 -4.47 -90.53
C ARG A 29 -84.81 -4.38 -91.09
N GLN A 30 -85.39 -3.29 -91.61
CA GLN A 30 -84.98 -1.95 -92.10
C GLN A 30 -86.24 -1.01 -92.00
N ALA A 31 -86.53 0.17 -92.62
CA ALA A 31 -85.98 1.05 -93.68
C ALA A 31 -86.66 2.46 -93.65
N HIS A 32 -86.48 3.25 -94.73
CA HIS A 32 -87.35 4.32 -95.28
C HIS A 32 -87.18 5.82 -94.88
N LYS A 33 -87.56 6.68 -95.85
CA LYS A 33 -87.62 8.17 -95.90
C LYS A 33 -89.06 8.68 -95.61
N GLU A 34 -89.40 9.96 -95.33
CA GLU A 34 -88.67 11.26 -95.29
C GLU A 34 -89.41 12.34 -94.43
N THR A 35 -88.67 13.31 -93.85
CA THR A 35 -89.07 14.70 -93.43
C THR A 35 -90.00 14.99 -92.20
N ALA A 36 -89.44 15.73 -91.19
CA ALA A 36 -90.03 16.70 -90.21
C ALA A 36 -91.22 16.28 -89.28
N SER A 37 -91.35 16.71 -88.01
CA SER A 37 -90.73 17.79 -87.18
C SER A 37 -90.88 17.51 -85.66
N THR A 38 -89.94 18.04 -84.81
CA THR A 38 -90.04 18.36 -83.35
C THR A 38 -90.60 17.32 -82.34
N ALA A 39 -90.06 17.12 -81.12
CA ALA A 39 -89.39 18.06 -80.21
C ALA A 39 -88.23 17.44 -79.34
N GLU A 40 -87.82 18.15 -78.28
CA GLU A 40 -86.58 18.03 -77.48
C GLU A 40 -86.50 16.77 -76.56
N THR A 41 -85.33 16.19 -76.25
CA THR A 41 -84.34 16.78 -75.31
C THR A 41 -82.87 16.42 -75.54
N ARG A 42 -81.97 17.17 -74.88
CA ARG A 42 -80.55 17.40 -75.23
C ARG A 42 -79.60 16.22 -74.95
N GLN A 43 -78.70 15.94 -75.90
CA GLN A 43 -77.32 15.49 -75.66
C GLN A 43 -76.35 16.25 -76.58
N ALA A 44 -75.10 16.47 -76.14
CA ALA A 44 -74.14 17.34 -76.83
C ALA A 44 -73.15 16.56 -77.72
N PRO A 45 -72.79 17.05 -78.92
CA PRO A 45 -71.95 16.32 -79.87
C PRO A 45 -70.45 16.44 -79.57
N ARG A 46 -69.71 15.31 -79.67
CA ARG A 46 -68.23 15.32 -79.72
C ARG A 46 -67.76 15.62 -81.15
N LYS A 47 -66.88 16.60 -81.32
CA LYS A 47 -66.24 16.94 -82.61
C LYS A 47 -65.02 16.05 -82.87
N PRO A 48 -64.67 15.75 -84.15
CA PRO A 48 -63.42 15.08 -84.49
C PRO A 48 -62.21 15.97 -84.15
N ILE A 49 -61.17 15.39 -83.56
CA ILE A 49 -59.97 16.10 -83.10
C ILE A 49 -58.98 16.26 -84.27
N PRO A 50 -58.55 17.49 -84.63
CA PRO A 50 -57.60 17.68 -85.72
C PRO A 50 -56.18 17.25 -85.31
N LYS A 51 -55.40 16.76 -86.28
CA LYS A 51 -54.08 16.11 -86.04
C LYS A 51 -53.08 16.97 -85.26
N LYS A 52 -53.13 18.30 -85.38
CA LYS A 52 -52.29 19.22 -84.59
C LYS A 52 -52.57 19.15 -83.08
N THR A 53 -53.81 18.93 -82.66
CA THR A 53 -54.16 18.79 -81.24
C THR A 53 -53.71 17.45 -80.69
N ILE A 54 -53.65 16.39 -81.50
CA ILE A 54 -53.12 15.09 -81.07
C ILE A 54 -51.63 15.21 -80.73
N VAL A 55 -50.84 15.91 -81.58
CA VAL A 55 -49.42 16.20 -81.30
C VAL A 55 -49.26 17.07 -80.05
N LEU A 56 -50.15 18.04 -79.83
CA LEU A 56 -50.14 18.86 -78.61
C LEU A 56 -50.45 18.01 -77.37
N TRP A 57 -51.46 17.14 -77.40
CA TRP A 57 -51.80 16.25 -76.28
C TRP A 57 -50.74 15.17 -76.04
N SER A 58 -50.08 14.64 -77.08
CA SER A 58 -48.95 13.71 -76.90
C SER A 58 -47.71 14.42 -76.35
N SER A 59 -47.48 15.68 -76.74
CA SER A 59 -46.43 16.54 -76.15
C SER A 59 -46.72 16.83 -74.67
N ILE A 60 -47.96 17.20 -74.33
CA ILE A 60 -48.40 17.38 -72.94
C ILE A 60 -48.26 16.07 -72.15
N ALA A 61 -48.69 14.92 -72.70
CA ALA A 61 -48.55 13.63 -72.03
C ALA A 61 -47.08 13.24 -71.82
N ALA A 62 -46.21 13.43 -72.81
CA ALA A 62 -44.78 13.20 -72.67
C ALA A 62 -44.15 14.16 -71.65
N ALA A 63 -44.52 15.44 -71.66
CA ALA A 63 -44.08 16.41 -70.66
C ALA A 63 -44.58 16.05 -69.25
N CYS A 64 -45.81 15.57 -69.09
CA CYS A 64 -46.33 15.06 -67.83
C CYS A 64 -45.61 13.80 -67.35
N VAL A 65 -45.23 12.88 -68.25
CA VAL A 65 -44.40 11.70 -67.90
C VAL A 65 -42.99 12.12 -67.50
N ILE A 66 -42.37 13.06 -68.21
CA ILE A 66 -41.05 13.61 -67.88
C ILE A 66 -41.10 14.38 -66.54
N LEU A 67 -42.13 15.19 -66.30
CA LEU A 67 -42.35 15.89 -65.03
C LEU A 67 -42.65 14.91 -63.88
N PHE A 68 -43.41 13.84 -64.12
CA PHE A 68 -43.66 12.79 -63.11
C PHE A 68 -42.39 11.99 -62.81
N ALA A 69 -41.58 11.67 -63.82
CA ALA A 69 -40.28 11.03 -63.65
C ALA A 69 -39.31 11.95 -62.90
N ALA A 70 -39.20 13.23 -63.28
CA ALA A 70 -38.39 14.22 -62.58
C ALA A 70 -38.86 14.45 -61.14
N TYR A 71 -40.18 14.46 -60.90
CA TYR A 71 -40.78 14.55 -59.58
C TYR A 71 -40.47 13.30 -58.73
N LYS A 72 -40.61 12.09 -59.28
CA LYS A 72 -40.27 10.84 -58.57
C LYS A 72 -38.77 10.73 -58.29
N THR A 73 -37.92 11.12 -59.23
CA THR A 73 -36.46 11.16 -59.07
C THR A 73 -36.06 12.21 -58.02
N GLY A 74 -36.62 13.42 -58.07
CA GLY A 74 -36.38 14.46 -57.06
C GLY A 74 -36.81 14.01 -55.67
N ALA A 75 -38.04 13.51 -55.54
CA ALA A 75 -38.58 12.99 -54.27
C ALA A 75 -37.77 11.81 -53.71
N TYR A 76 -37.17 10.98 -54.58
CA TYR A 76 -36.25 9.92 -54.15
C TYR A 76 -34.91 10.49 -53.65
N PHE A 77 -34.31 11.44 -54.37
CA PHE A 77 -33.04 12.04 -53.96
C PHE A 77 -33.13 12.90 -52.70
N THR A 78 -34.32 13.38 -52.33
CA THR A 78 -34.57 14.14 -51.09
C THR A 78 -35.30 13.33 -50.01
N SER A 79 -35.53 12.03 -50.19
CA SER A 79 -36.27 11.23 -49.20
C SER A 79 -35.46 11.04 -47.91
N LYS A 80 -36.18 10.91 -46.78
CA LYS A 80 -35.59 10.55 -45.49
C LYS A 80 -34.74 9.28 -45.61
N ASP A 81 -35.29 8.25 -46.24
CA ASP A 81 -34.62 6.95 -46.34
C ASP A 81 -33.32 7.06 -47.15
N ARG A 82 -33.30 7.87 -48.23
CA ARG A 82 -32.08 8.09 -49.02
C ARG A 82 -31.01 8.92 -48.29
N LEU A 83 -31.40 9.69 -47.27
CA LEU A 83 -30.48 10.35 -46.35
C LEU A 83 -29.93 9.35 -45.30
N VAL A 84 -30.79 8.50 -44.75
CA VAL A 84 -30.40 7.46 -43.78
C VAL A 84 -29.50 6.41 -44.42
N ASP A 85 -29.78 5.94 -45.63
CA ASP A 85 -28.94 4.98 -46.37
C ASP A 85 -27.52 5.52 -46.61
N LYS A 86 -27.37 6.84 -46.88
CA LYS A 86 -26.05 7.48 -47.00
C LYS A 86 -25.32 7.53 -45.66
N PHE A 87 -26.04 7.80 -44.58
CA PHE A 87 -25.45 7.86 -43.24
C PHE A 87 -25.04 6.47 -42.75
N GLU A 88 -25.85 5.45 -43.03
CA GLU A 88 -25.53 4.04 -42.80
C GLU A 88 -24.32 3.60 -43.61
N GLN A 89 -24.25 3.96 -44.90
CA GLN A 89 -23.06 3.73 -45.71
C GLN A 89 -21.83 4.44 -45.11
N ALA A 90 -21.93 5.73 -44.76
CA ALA A 90 -20.80 6.47 -44.21
C ALA A 90 -20.29 5.90 -42.88
N VAL A 91 -21.18 5.36 -42.02
CA VAL A 91 -20.83 4.64 -40.80
C VAL A 91 -20.20 3.27 -41.10
N ASN A 92 -20.68 2.54 -42.12
CA ASN A 92 -20.11 1.26 -42.55
C ASN A 92 -18.72 1.42 -43.19
N ASP A 93 -18.54 2.45 -44.02
CA ASP A 93 -17.29 2.75 -44.75
C ASP A 93 -16.27 3.51 -43.88
N GLU A 94 -16.59 3.76 -42.60
CA GLU A 94 -15.81 4.58 -41.64
C GLU A 94 -15.48 6.03 -42.12
N ASP A 95 -16.28 6.57 -43.04
CA ASP A 95 -16.09 7.88 -43.69
C ASP A 95 -16.48 9.03 -42.75
N LYS A 96 -15.55 9.39 -41.87
CA LYS A 96 -15.65 10.49 -40.92
C LYS A 96 -15.89 11.86 -41.57
N GLU A 97 -15.51 12.04 -42.83
CA GLU A 97 -15.72 13.31 -43.55
C GLU A 97 -17.18 13.40 -44.04
N GLN A 98 -17.72 12.30 -44.58
CA GLN A 98 -19.13 12.20 -44.94
C GLN A 98 -20.06 12.19 -43.72
N ILE A 99 -19.76 11.45 -42.65
CA ILE A 99 -20.50 11.47 -41.37
C ILE A 99 -20.63 12.91 -40.85
N ALA A 100 -19.52 13.66 -40.80
CA ALA A 100 -19.52 15.04 -40.32
C ALA A 100 -20.28 16.03 -41.23
N SER A 101 -20.57 15.64 -42.48
CA SER A 101 -21.34 16.44 -43.45
C SER A 101 -22.84 16.08 -43.53
N LEU A 102 -23.23 14.90 -43.06
CA LEU A 102 -24.61 14.40 -43.07
C LEU A 102 -25.35 14.69 -41.75
N LEU A 103 -24.61 14.92 -40.67
CA LEU A 103 -25.12 15.28 -39.36
C LEU A 103 -25.25 16.80 -39.21
N THR A 104 -26.35 17.25 -38.63
CA THR A 104 -26.65 18.67 -38.36
C THR A 104 -26.73 18.90 -36.85
N PRO A 105 -25.83 19.68 -36.24
CA PRO A 105 -25.85 19.91 -34.80
C PRO A 105 -27.06 20.75 -34.38
N ILE A 106 -27.71 20.40 -33.26
CA ILE A 106 -28.86 21.16 -32.71
C ILE A 106 -28.40 22.49 -32.05
N ASN A 107 -27.09 22.68 -31.87
CA ASN A 107 -26.49 23.84 -31.21
C ASN A 107 -25.26 24.30 -31.99
N ASP A 108 -25.26 25.55 -32.47
CA ASP A 108 -24.18 26.16 -33.27
C ASP A 108 -22.79 26.11 -32.63
N LYS A 109 -22.70 25.89 -31.31
CA LYS A 109 -21.44 25.70 -30.59
C LYS A 109 -20.79 24.33 -30.86
N LEU A 110 -21.56 23.30 -31.22
CA LEU A 110 -21.04 21.98 -31.57
C LEU A 110 -20.53 21.99 -33.02
N LYS A 111 -19.21 21.97 -33.18
CA LYS A 111 -18.58 21.86 -34.49
C LYS A 111 -18.34 20.39 -34.83
N LEU A 112 -18.97 19.93 -35.90
CA LEU A 112 -18.73 18.59 -36.44
C LEU A 112 -17.54 18.65 -37.40
N THR A 113 -16.60 17.72 -37.21
CA THR A 113 -15.38 17.56 -38.01
C THR A 113 -15.02 16.09 -38.05
N LYS A 114 -14.15 15.68 -38.99
CA LYS A 114 -13.69 14.28 -39.08
C LYS A 114 -12.95 13.74 -37.84
N ASN A 115 -12.40 14.63 -37.01
CA ASN A 115 -11.86 14.25 -35.70
C ASN A 115 -13.00 14.13 -34.68
N ASN A 116 -13.87 15.14 -34.63
CA ASN A 116 -14.91 15.27 -33.62
C ASN A 116 -16.00 14.19 -33.72
N VAL A 117 -16.25 13.61 -34.90
CA VAL A 117 -17.20 12.49 -35.07
C VAL A 117 -16.60 11.10 -34.81
N LYS A 118 -15.30 10.99 -34.55
CA LYS A 118 -14.65 9.70 -34.27
C LYS A 118 -15.24 8.99 -33.02
N PRO A 119 -15.51 9.67 -31.88
CA PRO A 119 -16.15 9.08 -30.70
C PRO A 119 -17.49 8.41 -30.98
N PHE A 120 -18.33 9.05 -31.80
CA PHE A 120 -19.61 8.54 -32.25
C PHE A 120 -19.45 7.27 -33.12
N LEU A 121 -18.49 7.29 -34.04
CA LEU A 121 -18.19 6.13 -34.89
C LEU A 121 -17.61 4.95 -34.10
N THR A 122 -16.76 5.20 -33.09
CA THR A 122 -16.30 4.15 -32.16
C THR A 122 -17.48 3.50 -31.45
N TYR A 123 -18.39 4.30 -30.88
CA TYR A 123 -19.59 3.80 -30.22
C TYR A 123 -20.45 2.92 -31.15
N LEU A 124 -20.77 3.36 -32.37
CA LEU A 124 -21.55 2.54 -33.32
C LEU A 124 -20.82 1.30 -33.84
N LYS A 125 -19.50 1.22 -33.68
CA LYS A 125 -18.68 0.06 -34.08
C LYS A 125 -18.64 -1.00 -32.99
N ASP A 126 -18.48 -0.56 -31.74
CA ASP A 126 -18.29 -1.45 -30.60
C ASP A 126 -19.64 -1.87 -29.97
N HIS A 127 -20.74 -1.15 -30.27
CA HIS A 127 -22.13 -1.49 -29.91
C HIS A 127 -23.01 -1.69 -31.16
N PRO A 128 -22.85 -2.81 -31.90
CA PRO A 128 -23.55 -3.03 -33.16
C PRO A 128 -25.08 -3.17 -33.01
N ASP A 129 -25.58 -3.62 -31.85
CA ASP A 129 -27.02 -3.61 -31.56
C ASP A 129 -27.58 -2.19 -31.46
N LYS A 130 -26.82 -1.25 -30.90
CA LYS A 130 -27.21 0.17 -30.78
C LYS A 130 -27.10 0.92 -32.09
N LYS A 131 -26.20 0.48 -32.98
CA LYS A 131 -26.18 0.88 -34.37
C LYS A 131 -27.44 0.41 -35.11
N ASP A 132 -27.82 -0.86 -34.98
CA ASP A 132 -29.02 -1.38 -35.64
C ASP A 132 -30.32 -0.76 -35.09
N GLU A 133 -30.41 -0.53 -33.76
CA GLU A 133 -31.49 0.22 -33.12
C GLU A 133 -31.59 1.66 -33.67
N LEU A 134 -30.46 2.37 -33.81
CA LEU A 134 -30.43 3.72 -34.37
C LEU A 134 -30.89 3.76 -35.84
N PHE A 135 -30.41 2.83 -36.68
CA PHE A 135 -30.83 2.79 -38.08
C PHE A 135 -32.28 2.34 -38.26
N ALA A 136 -32.83 1.58 -37.32
CA ALA A 136 -34.27 1.31 -37.24
C ALA A 136 -35.07 2.55 -36.78
N SER A 137 -34.62 3.27 -35.75
CA SER A 137 -35.29 4.46 -35.22
C SER A 137 -35.32 5.61 -36.23
N LEU A 138 -34.24 5.82 -36.98
CA LEU A 138 -34.17 6.75 -38.12
C LEU A 138 -35.12 6.36 -39.27
N ARG A 139 -35.36 5.07 -39.50
CA ARG A 139 -36.27 4.58 -40.56
C ARG A 139 -37.75 4.56 -40.16
N ALA A 140 -38.09 4.55 -38.87
CA ALA A 140 -39.47 4.60 -38.38
C ALA A 140 -40.29 5.83 -38.86
N GLU A 141 -41.62 5.69 -38.99
CA GLU A 141 -42.53 6.81 -39.32
C GLU A 141 -42.77 7.74 -38.13
N THR A 142 -42.78 7.20 -36.90
CA THR A 142 -42.86 7.96 -35.66
C THR A 142 -41.48 8.43 -35.22
N ALA A 143 -41.28 9.74 -35.12
CA ALA A 143 -40.00 10.33 -34.70
C ALA A 143 -39.73 10.10 -33.21
N GLN A 144 -38.97 9.04 -32.89
CA GLN A 144 -38.34 8.84 -31.59
C GLN A 144 -37.05 9.66 -31.53
N LYS A 145 -36.83 10.42 -30.45
CA LYS A 145 -35.60 11.20 -30.27
C LYS A 145 -34.52 10.34 -29.63
N ASP A 146 -33.68 9.79 -30.50
CA ASP A 146 -32.47 9.02 -30.22
C ASP A 146 -31.24 9.94 -30.29
N ILE A 147 -30.02 9.40 -30.12
CA ILE A 147 -28.75 10.16 -30.21
C ILE A 147 -28.58 10.94 -31.52
N VAL A 148 -29.12 10.40 -32.62
CA VAL A 148 -29.33 11.11 -33.89
C VAL A 148 -30.76 10.85 -34.32
N TYR A 149 -31.51 11.89 -34.70
CA TYR A 149 -32.88 11.74 -35.16
C TYR A 149 -33.16 12.53 -36.45
N ALA A 150 -34.03 12.00 -37.30
CA ALA A 150 -34.41 12.66 -38.55
C ALA A 150 -35.48 13.74 -38.27
N GLU A 151 -35.20 15.00 -38.62
CA GLU A 151 -36.14 16.13 -38.49
C GLU A 151 -36.44 16.74 -39.86
N LYS A 152 -37.71 17.10 -40.10
CA LYS A 152 -38.15 17.66 -41.39
C LYS A 152 -37.99 19.17 -41.43
N ASP A 153 -36.85 19.64 -41.96
CA ASP A 153 -36.52 21.06 -42.04
C ASP A 153 -37.00 21.68 -43.37
N GLY A 154 -38.31 21.93 -43.46
CA GLY A 154 -38.91 22.68 -44.58
C GLY A 154 -38.99 21.92 -45.91
N LYS A 155 -38.47 22.53 -46.98
CA LYS A 155 -38.68 22.12 -48.38
C LYS A 155 -37.44 22.30 -49.26
N SER A 156 -37.02 21.23 -49.94
CA SER A 156 -36.02 21.26 -50.99
C SER A 156 -36.66 21.45 -52.37
N LEU A 157 -36.04 22.27 -53.22
CA LEU A 157 -36.53 22.64 -54.56
C LEU A 157 -38.01 23.07 -54.58
N LEU A 158 -38.45 23.79 -53.53
CA LEU A 158 -39.82 24.26 -53.25
C LEU A 158 -40.90 23.18 -53.04
N VAL A 159 -40.77 21.99 -53.65
CA VAL A 159 -41.85 20.97 -53.67
C VAL A 159 -41.56 19.75 -52.80
N PHE A 160 -40.31 19.31 -52.68
CA PHE A 160 -39.95 18.10 -51.95
C PHE A 160 -39.70 18.39 -50.48
N ASP A 161 -40.00 17.43 -49.61
CA ASP A 161 -39.62 17.55 -48.20
C ASP A 161 -38.09 17.49 -48.06
N HIS A 162 -37.55 18.27 -47.12
CA HIS A 162 -36.15 18.23 -46.74
C HIS A 162 -36.05 17.66 -45.32
N TYR A 163 -34.99 16.89 -45.07
CA TYR A 163 -34.72 16.22 -43.80
C TYR A 163 -33.26 16.49 -43.41
N ASP A 164 -33.06 16.67 -42.12
CA ASP A 164 -31.76 16.75 -41.44
C ASP A 164 -31.61 15.56 -40.49
N LEU A 165 -30.37 15.08 -40.31
CA LEU A 165 -30.03 14.17 -39.21
C LEU A 165 -29.53 15.01 -38.03
N LYS A 166 -30.46 15.41 -37.17
CA LYS A 166 -30.17 16.29 -36.03
C LYS A 166 -29.46 15.51 -34.92
N VAL A 167 -28.38 16.08 -34.37
CA VAL A 167 -27.60 15.48 -33.26
C VAL A 167 -27.51 16.43 -32.06
N ALA A 168 -27.79 15.88 -30.87
CA ALA A 168 -27.75 16.62 -29.60
C ALA A 168 -26.32 16.64 -29.02
N PRO A 169 -25.84 17.78 -28.50
CA PRO A 169 -24.53 17.84 -27.85
C PRO A 169 -24.54 17.22 -26.44
N VAL A 170 -23.47 16.51 -26.11
CA VAL A 170 -23.19 16.03 -24.74
C VAL A 170 -22.14 16.92 -24.06
N TYR A 171 -22.17 16.95 -22.73
CA TYR A 171 -21.26 17.71 -21.89
C TYR A 171 -20.74 16.86 -20.72
N PHE A 172 -19.50 17.09 -20.30
CA PHE A 172 -18.92 16.47 -19.10
C PHE A 172 -18.88 17.47 -17.94
N GLU A 173 -19.52 17.14 -16.82
CA GLU A 173 -19.44 17.90 -15.58
C GLU A 173 -18.31 17.31 -14.71
N VAL A 174 -17.12 17.91 -14.82
CA VAL A 174 -15.88 17.34 -14.28
C VAL A 174 -15.51 17.97 -12.94
N THR A 175 -15.36 17.15 -11.90
CA THR A 175 -14.79 17.51 -10.59
C THR A 175 -13.37 16.99 -10.41
N SER A 176 -12.54 17.69 -9.64
CA SER A 176 -11.22 17.22 -9.20
C SER A 176 -10.80 17.97 -7.94
N ASN A 177 -10.05 17.31 -7.07
CA ASN A 177 -9.62 17.79 -5.74
C ASN A 177 -8.51 18.86 -5.77
N TYR A 178 -7.85 19.09 -6.92
CA TYR A 178 -6.76 20.06 -7.01
C TYR A 178 -6.98 21.14 -8.08
N LYS A 179 -6.81 22.40 -7.67
CA LYS A 179 -6.72 23.56 -8.58
C LYS A 179 -5.52 23.42 -9.53
N ASN A 180 -5.58 24.07 -10.69
CA ASN A 180 -4.54 24.05 -11.73
C ASN A 180 -4.21 22.65 -12.27
N THR A 181 -5.11 21.68 -12.07
CA THR A 181 -5.06 20.38 -12.73
C THR A 181 -5.57 20.53 -14.15
N ASP A 182 -4.78 20.13 -15.14
CA ASP A 182 -5.14 20.19 -16.56
C ASP A 182 -6.08 19.04 -16.92
N LEU A 183 -7.14 19.35 -17.68
CA LEU A 183 -8.15 18.39 -18.12
C LEU A 183 -8.04 18.15 -19.62
N TYR A 184 -8.20 16.90 -20.02
CA TYR A 184 -8.14 16.48 -21.42
C TYR A 184 -9.33 15.59 -21.76
N VAL A 185 -9.82 15.73 -22.98
CA VAL A 185 -10.84 14.85 -23.58
C VAL A 185 -10.21 14.23 -24.83
N ASN A 186 -10.11 12.91 -24.87
CA ASN A 186 -9.42 12.15 -25.93
C ASN A 186 -7.98 12.65 -26.24
N LYS A 187 -7.28 13.16 -25.21
CA LYS A 187 -5.93 13.78 -25.24
C LYS A 187 -5.87 15.20 -25.82
N GLU A 188 -6.99 15.78 -26.25
CA GLU A 188 -7.08 17.21 -26.60
C GLU A 188 -7.28 18.03 -25.31
N ASP A 189 -6.63 19.19 -25.23
CA ASP A 189 -6.73 20.12 -24.08
C ASP A 189 -8.15 20.68 -23.95
N ALA A 190 -8.73 20.55 -22.75
CA ALA A 190 -10.05 21.04 -22.40
C ALA A 190 -10.01 22.17 -21.33
N GLY A 191 -8.83 22.66 -20.97
CA GLY A 191 -8.59 23.65 -19.92
C GLY A 191 -8.33 23.03 -18.55
N SER A 192 -8.19 23.88 -17.52
CA SER A 192 -7.71 23.46 -16.19
C SER A 192 -8.67 23.83 -15.05
N VAL A 193 -8.64 23.03 -13.98
CA VAL A 193 -9.47 23.16 -12.76
C VAL A 193 -9.25 24.51 -12.07
N LYS A 194 -10.24 25.41 -12.13
CA LYS A 194 -10.15 26.78 -11.60
C LYS A 194 -10.27 26.87 -10.07
N LYS A 195 -10.96 25.91 -9.45
CA LYS A 195 -11.06 25.72 -8.01
C LYS A 195 -11.21 24.23 -7.72
N ALA A 196 -10.58 23.74 -6.66
CA ALA A 196 -10.78 22.39 -6.16
C ALA A 196 -12.27 22.12 -5.89
N ASP A 197 -12.70 20.88 -6.16
CA ASP A 197 -14.03 20.31 -5.92
C ASP A 197 -15.21 21.02 -6.62
N GLN A 198 -14.97 22.10 -7.36
CA GLN A 198 -15.96 22.76 -8.18
C GLN A 198 -16.11 22.03 -9.53
N ALA A 199 -17.32 21.56 -9.82
CA ALA A 199 -17.66 21.01 -11.13
C ALA A 199 -17.47 22.04 -12.24
N GLN A 200 -17.00 21.59 -13.41
CA GLN A 200 -16.89 22.41 -14.61
C GLN A 200 -17.38 21.67 -15.85
N THR A 201 -18.19 22.36 -16.65
CA THR A 201 -18.71 21.88 -17.93
C THR A 201 -17.62 21.87 -19.00
N LEU A 202 -17.26 20.70 -19.51
CA LEU A 202 -16.49 20.53 -20.75
C LEU A 202 -17.46 20.22 -21.91
N GLY A 203 -17.19 20.77 -23.10
CA GLY A 203 -17.98 20.55 -24.32
C GLY A 203 -18.41 21.85 -25.02
N PRO A 204 -19.34 21.77 -25.99
CA PRO A 204 -20.09 20.59 -26.41
C PRO A 204 -19.27 19.54 -27.16
N TYR A 205 -19.64 18.28 -26.98
CA TYR A 205 -19.16 17.13 -27.74
C TYR A 205 -20.33 16.41 -28.46
N ILE A 206 -20.03 15.46 -29.36
CA ILE A 206 -21.04 14.57 -29.97
C ILE A 206 -21.28 13.37 -29.02
N PRO A 207 -22.44 12.67 -29.05
CA PRO A 207 -22.57 11.42 -28.31
C PRO A 207 -21.54 10.38 -28.78
N GLY A 208 -21.03 9.53 -27.89
CA GLY A 208 -20.03 8.50 -28.24
C GLY A 208 -19.06 8.15 -27.12
N GLU A 209 -17.94 7.51 -27.46
CA GLU A 209 -16.95 7.04 -26.46
C GLU A 209 -15.76 8.00 -26.26
N TYR A 210 -15.45 8.30 -25.00
CA TYR A 210 -14.48 9.31 -24.59
C TYR A 210 -13.61 8.87 -23.42
N THR A 211 -12.28 8.97 -23.57
CA THR A 211 -11.37 9.03 -22.42
C THR A 211 -11.32 10.46 -21.90
N VAL A 212 -11.78 10.71 -20.68
CA VAL A 212 -11.60 12.00 -19.98
C VAL A 212 -10.50 11.81 -18.93
N SER A 213 -9.56 12.75 -18.84
CA SER A 213 -8.42 12.60 -17.92
C SER A 213 -7.97 13.91 -17.31
N ALA A 214 -7.56 13.84 -16.05
CA ALA A 214 -6.97 14.92 -15.29
C ALA A 214 -5.48 14.67 -15.08
N LYS A 215 -4.66 15.71 -15.20
CA LYS A 215 -3.23 15.67 -14.92
C LYS A 215 -2.81 16.89 -14.09
N LEU A 216 -2.10 16.65 -13.00
CA LEU A 216 -1.43 17.69 -12.23
C LEU A 216 0.08 17.40 -12.21
N LYS A 217 0.88 18.42 -12.46
CA LYS A 217 2.34 18.32 -12.42
C LYS A 217 2.89 19.18 -11.30
N ASN A 218 3.76 18.61 -10.47
CA ASN A 218 4.63 19.36 -9.57
C ASN A 218 6.11 19.00 -9.84
N ASP A 219 7.02 19.50 -9.01
CA ASP A 219 8.46 19.35 -9.21
C ASP A 219 8.92 17.89 -9.07
N VAL A 220 8.19 17.07 -8.32
CA VAL A 220 8.61 15.72 -7.88
C VAL A 220 7.81 14.58 -8.55
N VAL A 221 6.53 14.79 -8.87
CA VAL A 221 5.63 13.78 -9.49
C VAL A 221 4.67 14.40 -10.52
N ASP A 222 4.33 13.61 -11.56
CA ASP A 222 3.25 13.87 -12.52
C ASP A 222 2.05 12.99 -12.15
N LEU A 223 1.04 13.55 -11.48
CA LEU A 223 -0.19 12.84 -11.08
C LEU A 223 -1.17 12.77 -12.26
N VAL A 224 -1.81 11.61 -12.48
CA VAL A 224 -2.76 11.40 -13.60
C VAL A 224 -3.91 10.49 -13.18
N LYS A 225 -5.16 10.92 -13.44
CA LYS A 225 -6.37 10.08 -13.38
C LYS A 225 -7.05 10.05 -14.75
N LYS A 226 -7.66 8.93 -15.12
CA LYS A 226 -8.40 8.75 -16.39
C LYS A 226 -9.66 7.93 -16.13
N GLU A 227 -10.73 8.29 -16.81
CA GLU A 227 -12.00 7.55 -16.84
C GLU A 227 -12.47 7.47 -18.29
N ASP A 228 -12.93 6.28 -18.71
CA ASP A 228 -13.49 6.04 -20.04
C ASP A 228 -15.03 6.04 -19.95
N ILE A 229 -15.68 6.78 -20.87
CA ILE A 229 -17.09 7.17 -20.74
C ILE A 229 -17.85 6.94 -22.05
N GLN A 230 -18.97 6.21 -21.96
CA GLN A 230 -19.98 6.13 -23.01
C GLN A 230 -20.99 7.27 -22.84
N ALA A 231 -20.72 8.39 -23.50
CA ALA A 231 -21.52 9.61 -23.44
C ALA A 231 -22.73 9.51 -24.38
N VAL A 232 -23.72 8.69 -24.02
CA VAL A 232 -24.90 8.35 -24.83
C VAL A 232 -26.17 8.34 -23.96
N GLY A 233 -27.31 8.69 -24.55
CA GLY A 233 -28.63 8.70 -23.90
C GLY A 233 -28.94 9.97 -23.09
N ASP A 234 -27.98 10.43 -22.29
CA ASP A 234 -28.05 11.70 -21.55
C ASP A 234 -27.31 12.85 -22.25
N ASN A 235 -27.65 14.10 -21.89
CA ASN A 235 -26.94 15.30 -22.37
C ASN A 235 -25.78 15.73 -21.45
N SER A 236 -25.67 15.20 -20.24
CA SER A 236 -24.71 15.64 -19.22
C SER A 236 -24.23 14.48 -18.35
N PHE A 237 -22.91 14.24 -18.36
CA PHE A 237 -22.28 13.13 -17.65
C PHE A 237 -21.35 13.68 -16.57
N ARG A 238 -21.55 13.25 -15.31
CA ARG A 238 -20.66 13.62 -14.20
C ARG A 238 -19.41 12.76 -14.21
N VAL A 239 -18.25 13.39 -14.06
CA VAL A 239 -16.94 12.71 -14.06
C VAL A 239 -16.16 13.16 -12.84
N ASN A 240 -15.80 12.24 -11.95
CA ASN A 240 -14.91 12.58 -10.84
C ASN A 240 -13.48 12.18 -11.15
N LEU A 241 -12.61 13.16 -11.31
CA LEU A 241 -11.18 13.01 -11.56
C LEU A 241 -10.36 13.51 -10.37
N SER A 242 -10.79 13.16 -9.16
CA SER A 242 -9.93 13.26 -7.97
C SER A 242 -8.62 12.50 -8.23
N LEU A 243 -7.50 13.17 -7.98
CA LEU A 243 -6.18 12.57 -8.02
C LEU A 243 -5.91 11.88 -6.69
N GLU A 244 -5.42 10.65 -6.76
CA GLU A 244 -5.02 9.82 -5.61
C GLU A 244 -3.67 10.30 -5.08
N ALA A 245 -3.70 11.35 -4.24
CA ALA A 245 -2.53 12.00 -3.64
C ALA A 245 -2.95 12.82 -2.41
N ASP A 246 -2.00 13.08 -1.52
CA ASP A 246 -2.18 13.82 -0.26
C ASP A 246 -1.23 15.03 -0.13
N ASP A 247 -1.64 16.04 0.64
CA ASP A 247 -0.73 17.07 1.16
C ASP A 247 -0.03 16.56 2.43
N VAL A 248 1.19 16.05 2.28
CA VAL A 248 1.92 15.36 3.35
C VAL A 248 2.58 16.34 4.31
N THR A 249 2.31 16.19 5.60
CA THR A 249 2.97 16.92 6.69
C THR A 249 4.15 16.12 7.19
N PHE A 250 5.35 16.67 7.01
CA PHE A 250 6.62 16.11 7.48
C PHE A 250 6.98 16.68 8.85
N SER A 251 7.46 15.81 9.73
CA SER A 251 7.98 16.10 11.06
C SER A 251 9.08 15.12 11.41
N LEU A 252 9.87 15.38 12.46
CA LEU A 252 10.84 14.40 12.98
C LEU A 252 10.19 13.51 14.04
N ALA A 253 10.67 12.27 14.16
CA ALA A 253 10.29 11.37 15.24
C ALA A 253 10.94 11.78 16.59
N ASP A 254 12.19 12.25 16.52
CA ASP A 254 13.04 12.64 17.65
C ASP A 254 13.10 14.17 17.85
N ASP A 255 13.27 14.64 19.09
CA ASP A 255 13.47 16.07 19.43
C ASP A 255 14.89 16.55 19.06
N ILE A 256 15.10 16.84 17.78
CA ILE A 256 16.39 17.33 17.27
C ILE A 256 16.47 18.86 17.44
N LYS A 257 16.97 19.26 18.62
CA LYS A 257 17.04 20.66 19.10
C LYS A 257 17.80 21.62 18.18
N SER A 258 18.71 21.13 17.33
CA SER A 258 19.43 21.96 16.36
C SER A 258 19.80 21.23 15.07
N GLY A 259 19.47 21.81 13.92
CA GLY A 259 19.85 21.27 12.62
C GLY A 259 19.53 22.25 11.50
N LYS A 260 20.09 22.00 10.31
CA LYS A 260 19.65 22.64 9.07
C LYS A 260 19.97 21.70 7.91
N GLY A 261 18.93 21.27 7.20
CA GLY A 261 19.07 20.38 6.06
C GLY A 261 18.21 20.82 4.90
N ASP A 262 18.03 19.88 3.98
CA ASP A 262 17.16 19.99 2.82
C ASP A 262 16.46 18.63 2.65
N LEU A 263 15.13 18.63 2.56
CA LEU A 263 14.37 17.42 2.26
C LEU A 263 14.40 17.17 0.74
N LEU A 264 14.78 15.96 0.37
CA LEU A 264 14.79 15.47 -1.00
C LEU A 264 13.69 14.40 -1.16
N ILE A 265 12.80 14.59 -2.13
CA ILE A 265 11.76 13.63 -2.50
C ILE A 265 12.13 13.01 -3.85
N ASN A 266 12.21 11.68 -3.92
CA ASN A 266 12.76 10.93 -5.07
C ASN A 266 14.10 11.53 -5.58
N GLY A 267 14.97 11.90 -4.64
CA GLY A 267 16.29 12.50 -4.90
C GLY A 267 16.27 13.98 -5.33
N LYS A 268 15.11 14.60 -5.54
CA LYS A 268 14.97 16.03 -5.88
C LYS A 268 14.75 16.87 -4.63
N SER A 269 15.52 17.94 -4.47
CA SER A 269 15.30 18.93 -3.42
C SER A 269 13.93 19.59 -3.55
N ILE A 270 13.22 19.76 -2.43
CA ILE A 270 12.00 20.59 -2.34
C ILE A 270 12.25 21.93 -1.60
N HIS A 271 13.50 22.24 -1.29
CA HIS A 271 13.93 23.46 -0.58
C HIS A 271 13.21 23.67 0.77
N LYS A 272 13.01 22.58 1.53
CA LYS A 272 12.39 22.59 2.87
C LYS A 272 13.38 22.08 3.91
N ASP A 273 13.38 22.73 5.07
CA ASP A 273 14.25 22.38 6.19
C ASP A 273 13.62 21.26 7.03
N PRO A 274 14.16 20.03 7.02
CA PRO A 274 13.53 18.85 7.65
C PRO A 274 13.57 18.87 9.18
N PHE A 275 14.27 19.84 9.79
CA PHE A 275 14.31 20.07 11.23
C PHE A 275 13.15 20.96 11.72
N LYS A 276 12.09 21.10 10.93
CA LYS A 276 10.86 21.84 11.25
C LYS A 276 9.65 21.11 10.68
N THR A 277 8.50 21.20 11.36
CA THR A 277 7.23 20.70 10.80
C THR A 277 6.79 21.57 9.62
N PHE A 278 6.48 20.95 8.48
CA PHE A 278 5.88 21.62 7.32
C PHE A 278 5.04 20.65 6.49
N THR A 279 4.11 21.19 5.72
CA THR A 279 3.33 20.44 4.72
C THR A 279 3.87 20.70 3.32
N TYR A 280 3.93 19.66 2.49
CA TYR A 280 4.28 19.73 1.06
C TYR A 280 3.51 18.68 0.27
N GLY A 281 2.95 19.07 -0.87
CA GLY A 281 2.18 18.18 -1.72
C GLY A 281 1.61 18.88 -2.96
N PRO A 282 0.78 18.16 -3.74
CA PRO A 282 0.34 16.79 -3.48
C PRO A 282 1.40 15.72 -3.79
N LEU A 283 1.45 14.65 -3.00
CA LEU A 283 2.35 13.49 -3.14
C LEU A 283 1.56 12.17 -3.17
N LEU A 284 2.15 11.14 -3.76
CA LEU A 284 1.67 9.76 -3.57
C LEU A 284 2.06 9.26 -2.17
N THR A 285 1.09 8.63 -1.50
CA THR A 285 1.20 8.02 -0.15
C THR A 285 1.15 6.49 -0.22
N ASP A 286 1.37 5.91 -1.41
CA ASP A 286 1.37 4.46 -1.68
C ASP A 286 2.73 3.77 -1.42
N GLY A 287 3.71 4.50 -0.86
CA GLY A 287 5.08 4.02 -0.68
C GLY A 287 5.95 4.03 -1.95
N SER A 288 5.42 4.40 -3.13
CA SER A 288 6.21 4.50 -4.37
C SER A 288 7.16 5.69 -4.39
N MET A 289 6.88 6.71 -3.57
CA MET A 289 7.71 7.89 -3.38
C MET A 289 8.55 7.77 -2.11
N THR A 290 9.77 8.31 -2.14
CA THR A 290 10.73 8.26 -1.02
C THR A 290 11.20 9.64 -0.60
N ALA A 291 11.41 9.82 0.71
CA ALA A 291 11.97 11.00 1.33
C ALA A 291 13.39 10.70 1.86
N THR A 292 14.31 11.67 1.72
CA THR A 292 15.68 11.61 2.23
C THR A 292 16.10 12.98 2.78
N VAL A 293 16.87 13.01 3.86
CA VAL A 293 17.36 14.25 4.49
C VAL A 293 18.83 14.47 4.15
N LYS A 294 19.12 15.58 3.46
CA LYS A 294 20.49 15.99 3.12
C LYS A 294 20.95 17.09 4.07
N THR A 295 22.04 16.85 4.81
CA THR A 295 22.46 17.76 5.88
C THR A 295 23.95 17.62 6.21
N ASP A 296 24.52 18.64 6.85
CA ASP A 296 25.92 18.72 7.27
C ASP A 296 26.05 18.30 8.75
N PHE A 297 26.37 17.03 9.00
CA PHE A 297 26.58 16.48 10.34
C PHE A 297 28.01 16.72 10.85
N PRO A 298 28.28 16.56 12.16
CA PRO A 298 29.64 16.65 12.74
C PRO A 298 30.71 15.80 12.04
N TRP A 299 30.35 14.65 11.49
CA TRP A 299 31.24 13.71 10.81
C TRP A 299 31.35 13.94 9.29
N GLY A 300 30.43 14.70 8.69
CA GLY A 300 30.45 14.96 7.25
C GLY A 300 29.10 15.37 6.67
N LYS A 301 29.11 15.69 5.38
CA LYS A 301 27.90 15.95 4.59
C LYS A 301 27.39 14.62 4.03
N GLN A 302 26.28 14.12 4.55
CA GLN A 302 25.61 12.91 4.06
C GLN A 302 24.17 13.20 3.63
N THR A 303 23.57 12.20 2.99
CA THR A 303 22.13 12.09 2.78
C THR A 303 21.67 10.85 3.53
N THR A 304 20.64 10.96 4.38
CA THR A 304 20.13 9.81 5.14
C THR A 304 19.65 8.70 4.22
N GLU A 305 19.49 7.50 4.78
CA GLU A 305 18.75 6.42 4.13
C GLU A 305 17.33 6.86 3.73
N ALA A 306 16.79 6.21 2.70
CA ALA A 306 15.51 6.58 2.09
C ALA A 306 14.32 5.99 2.84
N MET A 307 13.36 6.85 3.16
CA MET A 307 12.11 6.48 3.84
C MET A 307 10.96 6.51 2.83
N PRO A 308 10.16 5.43 2.68
CA PRO A 308 8.96 5.46 1.84
C PRO A 308 7.92 6.44 2.42
N ILE A 309 7.16 7.09 1.55
CA ILE A 309 6.08 8.00 1.93
C ILE A 309 4.77 7.20 1.89
N THR A 310 4.30 6.80 3.07
CA THR A 310 3.13 5.93 3.27
C THR A 310 1.90 6.65 3.85
N ASP A 311 2.08 7.87 4.34
CA ASP A 311 1.10 8.56 5.17
C ASP A 311 1.10 10.07 4.92
N SER A 312 -0.06 10.71 5.14
CA SER A 312 -0.21 12.17 5.13
C SER A 312 0.47 12.88 6.32
N ASN A 313 0.95 12.13 7.31
CA ASN A 313 1.56 12.64 8.55
C ASN A 313 2.89 11.91 8.87
N MET A 314 3.92 12.14 8.04
CA MET A 314 5.21 11.49 8.14
C MET A 314 6.01 11.94 9.38
N LYS A 315 6.35 10.98 10.24
CA LYS A 315 7.34 11.13 11.33
C LYS A 315 8.68 10.53 10.91
N MET A 316 9.57 11.37 10.40
CA MET A 316 10.88 10.97 9.92
C MET A 316 11.83 10.68 11.09
N ARG A 317 12.16 9.41 11.30
CA ARG A 317 13.39 8.99 12.01
C ARG A 317 14.57 9.21 11.07
N LEU A 318 15.64 9.86 11.54
CA LEU A 318 16.85 10.02 10.74
C LEU A 318 17.72 8.76 10.84
N VAL A 319 18.03 8.13 9.72
CA VAL A 319 18.83 6.90 9.65
C VAL A 319 20.15 7.22 8.91
N PRO A 320 21.33 6.85 9.47
CA PRO A 320 22.62 7.17 8.89
C PRO A 320 22.88 6.40 7.58
N ASP A 321 23.71 6.98 6.71
CA ASP A 321 24.17 6.31 5.49
C ASP A 321 25.02 5.05 5.77
N LYS A 322 25.22 4.22 4.73
CA LYS A 322 25.93 2.94 4.87
C LYS A 322 27.35 3.11 5.41
N GLU A 323 28.09 4.11 4.93
CA GLU A 323 29.46 4.38 5.38
C GLU A 323 29.47 4.74 6.89
N THR A 324 28.52 5.55 7.34
CA THR A 324 28.35 5.84 8.78
C THR A 324 27.96 4.59 9.57
N LYS A 325 27.00 3.76 9.10
CA LYS A 325 26.63 2.49 9.77
C LYS A 325 27.85 1.57 9.96
N GLU A 326 28.71 1.46 8.94
CA GLU A 326 29.90 0.59 8.98
C GLU A 326 30.99 1.13 9.91
N ASN A 327 31.26 2.44 9.89
CA ASN A 327 32.18 3.09 10.84
C ASN A 327 31.72 2.97 12.30
N ILE A 328 30.41 3.01 12.55
CA ILE A 328 29.82 2.82 13.88
C ILE A 328 30.05 1.39 14.38
N ILE A 329 29.69 0.39 13.57
CA ILE A 329 29.89 -1.04 13.89
C ILE A 329 31.37 -1.34 14.20
N GLU A 330 32.28 -0.88 13.35
CA GLU A 330 33.72 -1.01 13.60
C GLU A 330 34.19 -0.33 14.90
N THR A 331 33.57 0.79 15.28
CA THR A 331 33.93 1.50 16.51
C THR A 331 33.44 0.76 17.75
N ILE A 332 32.27 0.12 17.69
CA ILE A 332 31.73 -0.70 18.79
C ILE A 332 32.62 -1.92 19.01
N ASN A 333 32.88 -2.75 18.00
CA ASN A 333 33.77 -3.92 18.13
C ASN A 333 35.14 -3.54 18.75
N LYS A 334 35.75 -2.44 18.30
CA LYS A 334 37.02 -1.94 18.85
C LYS A 334 36.90 -1.46 20.30
N ALA A 335 35.75 -0.91 20.71
CA ALA A 335 35.48 -0.54 22.09
C ALA A 335 35.24 -1.77 22.99
N THR A 336 34.50 -2.79 22.52
CA THR A 336 34.27 -4.06 23.22
C THR A 336 35.58 -4.83 23.43
N GLU A 337 36.43 -4.96 22.40
CA GLU A 337 37.79 -5.51 22.55
C GLU A 337 38.62 -4.78 23.63
N GLN A 338 38.55 -3.45 23.66
CA GLN A 338 39.27 -2.64 24.65
C GLN A 338 38.70 -2.74 26.07
N TYR A 339 37.38 -2.93 26.19
CA TYR A 339 36.66 -3.15 27.45
C TYR A 339 37.05 -4.51 28.05
N THR A 340 36.91 -5.60 27.29
CA THR A 340 37.41 -6.94 27.65
C THR A 340 38.88 -6.90 28.07
N ALA A 341 39.74 -6.25 27.28
CA ALA A 341 41.16 -6.11 27.61
C ALA A 341 41.40 -5.30 28.91
N ALA A 342 40.53 -4.36 29.25
CA ALA A 342 40.62 -3.58 30.49
C ALA A 342 40.20 -4.39 31.71
N PHE A 343 39.15 -5.24 31.60
CA PHE A 343 38.79 -6.19 32.67
C PHE A 343 39.83 -7.31 32.87
N SER A 344 40.68 -7.58 31.88
CA SER A 344 41.90 -8.34 32.11
C SER A 344 42.97 -7.51 32.82
N ASN A 345 43.54 -6.50 32.16
CA ASN A 345 44.81 -5.91 32.63
C ASN A 345 44.66 -4.74 33.62
N GLY A 346 43.42 -4.31 33.89
CA GLY A 346 43.08 -3.23 34.82
C GLY A 346 43.36 -1.81 34.34
N LYS A 347 43.65 -1.61 33.04
CA LYS A 347 44.06 -0.32 32.45
C LYS A 347 42.96 0.24 31.54
N THR A 348 42.13 1.14 32.06
CA THR A 348 41.06 1.79 31.28
C THR A 348 41.58 2.87 30.35
N GLU A 349 42.84 3.28 30.51
CA GLU A 349 43.53 4.27 29.68
C GLU A 349 43.65 3.81 28.21
N GLN A 350 43.68 2.49 27.98
CA GLN A 350 43.76 1.89 26.63
C GLN A 350 42.44 1.89 25.85
N MET A 351 41.32 2.24 26.50
CA MET A 351 40.00 2.29 25.87
C MET A 351 39.86 3.55 25.01
N THR A 352 40.64 3.66 23.94
CA THR A 352 40.67 4.83 23.06
C THR A 352 39.32 5.12 22.43
N ASN A 353 38.53 4.09 22.10
CA ASN A 353 37.27 4.21 21.36
C ASN A 353 36.03 4.52 22.22
N ALA A 354 36.22 4.81 23.52
CA ALA A 354 35.16 5.26 24.43
C ALA A 354 35.45 6.66 25.00
N VAL A 355 34.41 7.36 25.48
CA VAL A 355 34.54 8.65 26.17
C VAL A 355 35.14 8.50 27.58
N SER A 356 35.48 9.62 28.22
CA SER A 356 36.04 9.66 29.60
C SER A 356 35.18 8.93 30.62
N ASP A 357 33.86 9.06 30.48
CA ASP A 357 32.90 8.70 31.53
C ASP A 357 32.69 7.19 31.56
N VAL A 358 32.67 6.53 30.38
CA VAL A 358 32.76 5.06 30.25
C VAL A 358 34.05 4.54 30.90
N LYS A 359 35.20 5.17 30.63
CA LYS A 359 36.49 4.75 31.25
C LYS A 359 36.45 4.87 32.76
N ALA A 360 35.81 5.91 33.29
CA ALA A 360 35.64 6.09 34.73
C ALA A 360 34.70 5.03 35.35
N GLN A 361 33.60 4.70 34.68
CA GLN A 361 32.66 3.64 35.08
C GLN A 361 33.35 2.26 35.08
N THR A 362 34.03 1.90 33.99
CA THR A 362 34.83 0.66 33.89
C THR A 362 35.91 0.59 34.97
N LYS A 363 36.59 1.72 35.26
CA LYS A 363 37.62 1.78 36.31
C LYS A 363 37.03 1.60 37.72
N LYS A 364 35.80 2.08 37.94
CA LYS A 364 35.04 1.82 39.18
C LYS A 364 34.71 0.33 39.31
N GLN A 365 34.09 -0.28 38.29
CA GLN A 365 33.72 -1.70 38.28
C GLN A 365 34.92 -2.61 38.54
N ILE A 366 36.05 -2.38 37.84
CA ILE A 366 37.31 -3.11 38.05
C ILE A 366 37.85 -2.94 39.49
N SER A 367 37.62 -1.78 40.11
CA SER A 367 38.05 -1.53 41.50
C SER A 367 37.14 -2.22 42.53
N GLU A 368 35.84 -2.27 42.27
CA GLU A 368 34.85 -3.01 43.06
C GLU A 368 35.14 -4.53 42.99
N MET A 369 35.38 -5.08 41.79
CA MET A 369 35.79 -6.47 41.63
C MET A 369 37.09 -6.81 42.38
N LYS A 370 38.11 -5.94 42.30
CA LYS A 370 39.36 -6.10 43.06
C LYS A 370 39.15 -6.10 44.58
N SER A 371 38.26 -5.23 45.08
CA SER A 371 37.92 -5.17 46.50
C SER A 371 37.19 -6.43 46.97
N ASN A 372 36.39 -7.05 46.10
CA ASN A 372 35.57 -8.21 46.39
C ASN A 372 36.27 -9.55 46.09
N HIS A 373 37.57 -9.54 45.74
CA HIS A 373 38.31 -10.72 45.27
C HIS A 373 37.66 -11.44 44.06
N MET A 374 36.88 -10.71 43.28
CA MET A 374 36.22 -11.20 42.07
C MET A 374 37.15 -11.06 40.86
N TYR A 375 37.13 -12.08 40.02
CA TYR A 375 37.90 -12.19 38.79
C TYR A 375 36.98 -12.48 37.61
N TYR A 376 37.36 -11.98 36.44
CA TYR A 376 36.68 -12.22 35.17
C TYR A 376 37.61 -12.93 34.21
N LYS A 377 37.06 -13.85 33.42
CA LYS A 377 37.73 -14.45 32.27
C LYS A 377 36.77 -14.38 31.10
N ASP A 378 37.23 -13.81 30.00
CA ASP A 378 36.40 -13.36 28.87
C ASP A 378 37.06 -13.68 27.54
N LYS A 379 36.23 -13.89 26.53
CA LYS A 379 36.61 -14.00 25.13
C LYS A 379 35.43 -13.53 24.29
N TYR A 380 35.42 -12.25 23.97
CA TYR A 380 34.55 -11.68 22.94
C TYR A 380 34.73 -12.40 21.59
N ILE A 381 33.63 -12.98 21.05
CA ILE A 381 33.63 -13.78 19.81
C ILE A 381 33.09 -12.96 18.62
N GLU A 382 31.90 -12.37 18.76
CA GLU A 382 31.23 -11.63 17.68
C GLU A 382 30.09 -10.76 18.21
N THR A 383 29.64 -9.79 17.42
CA THR A 383 28.40 -9.05 17.67
C THR A 383 27.50 -9.11 16.44
N ASP A 384 26.23 -9.48 16.63
CA ASP A 384 25.17 -9.33 15.64
C ASP A 384 24.54 -7.94 15.78
N TYR A 385 24.55 -7.14 14.73
CA TYR A 385 23.95 -5.78 14.72
C TYR A 385 22.67 -5.73 13.91
N ASP A 386 21.63 -5.12 14.49
CA ASP A 386 20.38 -4.82 13.82
C ASP A 386 20.53 -3.57 12.94
N LEU A 387 20.50 -3.74 11.60
CA LEU A 387 20.71 -2.64 10.65
C LEU A 387 19.53 -1.66 10.55
N ASP A 388 18.34 -2.06 11.02
CA ASP A 388 17.11 -1.26 11.01
C ASP A 388 16.93 -0.49 12.31
N SER A 389 17.52 -0.96 13.41
CA SER A 389 17.55 -0.26 14.71
C SER A 389 18.25 1.11 14.66
N PHE A 390 19.15 1.31 13.68
CA PHE A 390 19.96 2.51 13.52
C PHE A 390 19.16 3.82 13.52
N ALA A 391 19.55 4.76 14.39
CA ALA A 391 18.94 6.09 14.48
C ALA A 391 19.96 7.18 14.78
N ILE A 392 19.77 8.37 14.21
CA ILE A 392 20.48 9.61 14.57
C ILE A 392 19.54 10.48 15.41
N SER A 393 20.00 10.87 16.60
CA SER A 393 19.26 11.74 17.53
C SER A 393 20.17 12.83 18.10
N GLN A 394 19.65 13.62 19.05
CA GLN A 394 20.45 14.52 19.88
C GLN A 394 20.23 14.24 21.36
N SER A 395 21.32 14.32 22.14
CA SER A 395 21.22 14.35 23.60
C SER A 395 20.65 15.70 24.07
N ASP A 396 20.28 15.79 25.36
CA ASP A 396 19.74 17.02 25.93
C ASP A 396 20.61 18.27 25.73
N LYS A 397 21.92 18.08 25.56
CA LYS A 397 22.94 19.11 25.36
C LYS A 397 23.11 19.50 23.88
N GLY A 398 22.31 18.97 22.96
CA GLY A 398 22.42 19.21 21.50
C GLY A 398 23.60 18.48 20.85
N GLN A 399 24.18 17.47 21.52
CA GLN A 399 25.22 16.62 20.95
C GLN A 399 24.57 15.56 20.07
N TRP A 400 25.02 15.43 18.82
CA TRP A 400 24.55 14.39 17.91
C TRP A 400 25.00 13.02 18.39
N ILE A 401 24.05 12.08 18.42
CA ILE A 401 24.24 10.69 18.81
C ILE A 401 23.77 9.79 17.66
N VAL A 402 24.50 8.69 17.41
CA VAL A 402 24.00 7.55 16.65
C VAL A 402 23.77 6.41 17.63
N SER A 403 22.62 5.74 17.54
CA SER A 403 22.33 4.53 18.30
C SER A 403 22.02 3.34 17.39
N VAL A 404 22.35 2.14 17.87
CA VAL A 404 22.14 0.85 17.20
C VAL A 404 21.98 -0.24 18.27
N ASN A 405 21.19 -1.27 18.01
CA ASN A 405 21.08 -2.46 18.84
C ASN A 405 22.03 -3.55 18.32
N GLY A 406 22.66 -4.28 19.23
CA GLY A 406 23.43 -5.47 18.89
C GLY A 406 23.52 -6.48 20.04
N ASN A 407 23.82 -7.73 19.71
CA ASN A 407 23.91 -8.84 20.65
C ASN A 407 25.33 -9.39 20.62
N GLU A 408 26.08 -9.20 21.71
CA GLU A 408 27.45 -9.69 21.84
C GLU A 408 27.43 -11.16 22.26
N LEU A 409 28.18 -12.00 21.55
CA LEU A 409 28.48 -13.37 21.95
C LEU A 409 29.87 -13.41 22.59
N HIS A 410 29.93 -13.78 23.86
CA HIS A 410 31.15 -14.00 24.61
C HIS A 410 31.27 -15.46 25.05
N GLU A 411 32.51 -15.93 25.24
CA GLU A 411 32.82 -17.03 26.16
C GLU A 411 33.26 -16.37 27.48
N SER A 412 32.54 -16.60 28.59
CA SER A 412 32.70 -15.84 29.83
C SER A 412 32.69 -16.72 31.09
N ALA A 413 33.44 -16.31 32.11
CA ALA A 413 33.41 -16.88 33.46
C ALA A 413 33.70 -15.81 34.53
N TYR A 414 32.84 -15.76 35.55
CA TYR A 414 33.18 -15.13 36.83
C TYR A 414 33.71 -16.18 37.81
N PHE A 415 34.74 -15.82 38.55
CA PHE A 415 35.43 -16.66 39.54
C PHE A 415 36.08 -15.80 40.63
N ASP A 416 36.73 -16.43 41.61
CA ASP A 416 37.24 -15.80 42.82
C ASP A 416 38.52 -16.48 43.34
N ASP A 417 38.93 -16.17 44.57
CA ASP A 417 40.08 -16.78 45.30
C ASP A 417 40.00 -18.32 45.46
N TYR A 418 38.85 -18.93 45.14
CA TYR A 418 38.43 -20.23 45.64
C TYR A 418 37.86 -21.17 44.56
N THR A 419 37.51 -20.65 43.39
CA THR A 419 36.82 -21.38 42.32
C THR A 419 37.55 -21.24 40.99
N GLU A 420 37.58 -22.32 40.19
CA GLU A 420 38.17 -22.25 38.84
C GLU A 420 37.18 -21.63 37.83
N PRO A 421 37.67 -20.87 36.82
CA PRO A 421 36.81 -20.28 35.81
C PRO A 421 36.35 -21.28 34.75
N GLU A 422 35.16 -21.83 34.97
CA GLU A 422 34.35 -22.56 33.99
C GLU A 422 33.70 -21.57 33.01
N MET A 423 34.09 -21.64 31.73
CA MET A 423 33.63 -20.72 30.67
C MET A 423 32.32 -21.20 30.06
N THR A 424 31.33 -20.31 29.98
CA THR A 424 30.05 -20.54 29.29
C THR A 424 29.85 -19.55 28.16
N GLN A 425 29.09 -19.92 27.13
CA GLN A 425 28.65 -18.96 26.12
C GLN A 425 27.56 -18.04 26.70
N GLU A 426 27.75 -16.74 26.56
CA GLU A 426 26.84 -15.70 27.02
C GLU A 426 26.44 -14.81 25.83
N HIS A 427 25.15 -14.52 25.72
CA HIS A 427 24.58 -13.63 24.71
C HIS A 427 23.96 -12.42 25.42
N THR A 428 24.52 -11.23 25.20
CA THR A 428 24.05 -10.01 25.86
C THR A 428 23.64 -8.97 24.83
N ALA A 429 22.34 -8.67 24.79
CA ALA A 429 21.77 -7.63 23.96
C ALA A 429 22.02 -6.24 24.57
N TYR A 430 22.64 -5.36 23.79
CA TYR A 430 22.93 -3.98 24.13
C TYR A 430 22.31 -3.01 23.12
N ARG A 431 21.93 -1.84 23.63
CA ARG A 431 21.72 -0.64 22.84
C ARG A 431 22.90 0.31 23.04
N TYR A 432 23.66 0.52 21.97
CA TYR A 432 24.85 1.36 21.97
C TYR A 432 24.48 2.79 21.60
N TYR A 433 25.20 3.75 22.19
CA TYR A 433 25.12 5.17 21.88
C TYR A 433 26.52 5.70 21.59
N LEU A 434 26.71 6.33 20.44
CA LEU A 434 28.00 6.85 19.97
C LEU A 434 27.89 8.31 19.58
N SER A 435 28.94 9.08 19.86
CA SER A 435 29.09 10.46 19.39
C SER A 435 30.39 10.65 18.61
N TYR A 436 30.46 11.75 17.85
CA TYR A 436 31.61 12.06 17.02
C TYR A 436 32.48 13.16 17.64
N ASP A 437 33.73 12.83 17.99
CA ASP A 437 34.71 13.80 18.48
C ASP A 437 35.21 14.67 17.32
N LYS A 438 34.69 15.89 17.24
CA LYS A 438 35.07 16.89 16.23
C LYS A 438 36.55 17.30 16.25
N LYS A 439 37.28 17.09 17.35
CA LYS A 439 38.71 17.41 17.47
C LYS A 439 39.58 16.26 16.97
N GLN A 440 39.25 15.03 17.37
CA GLN A 440 40.01 13.83 17.00
C GLN A 440 39.55 13.21 15.66
N LYS A 441 38.37 13.61 15.15
CA LYS A 441 37.73 13.17 13.90
C LYS A 441 37.36 11.68 13.88
N GLU A 442 36.85 11.19 15.00
CA GLU A 442 36.55 9.78 15.21
C GLU A 442 35.29 9.60 16.06
N TRP A 443 34.65 8.44 15.93
CA TRP A 443 33.53 8.03 16.77
C TRP A 443 34.00 7.54 18.14
N LYS A 444 33.21 7.81 19.18
CA LYS A 444 33.41 7.33 20.55
C LYS A 444 32.12 6.70 21.07
N LEU A 445 32.24 5.57 21.77
CA LEU A 445 31.18 5.00 22.58
C LEU A 445 30.92 5.93 23.79
N GLU A 446 29.68 6.42 23.90
CA GLU A 446 29.15 7.20 25.02
C GLU A 446 28.57 6.28 26.09
N SER A 447 27.85 5.22 25.68
CA SER A 447 27.34 4.17 26.56
C SER A 447 26.91 2.93 25.78
N ALA A 448 26.87 1.80 26.47
CA ALA A 448 26.13 0.60 26.08
C ALA A 448 25.19 0.25 27.24
N GLY A 449 23.88 0.18 26.99
CA GLY A 449 22.88 -0.24 27.99
C GLY A 449 22.30 -1.59 27.60
N THR A 450 22.18 -2.52 28.54
CA THR A 450 21.51 -3.80 28.28
C THR A 450 20.05 -3.57 27.90
N THR A 451 19.54 -4.34 26.93
CA THR A 451 18.18 -4.20 26.42
C THR A 451 17.49 -5.56 26.34
N SER A 452 16.17 -5.57 26.49
CA SER A 452 15.30 -6.72 26.20
C SER A 452 14.61 -6.60 24.83
N GLU A 453 14.95 -5.58 24.04
CA GLU A 453 14.57 -5.47 22.63
C GLU A 453 15.21 -6.62 21.84
N ALA A 454 14.38 -7.43 21.17
CA ALA A 454 14.86 -8.46 20.24
C ALA A 454 15.47 -7.81 18.99
N ILE A 455 16.49 -8.45 18.42
CA ILE A 455 17.07 -8.06 17.13
C ILE A 455 16.14 -8.49 15.98
N GLY A 456 15.93 -7.59 15.01
CA GLY A 456 15.16 -7.85 13.79
C GLY A 456 15.93 -8.62 12.72
N ASP A 457 15.25 -8.92 11.61
CA ASP A 457 15.76 -9.85 10.58
C ASP A 457 16.96 -9.32 9.76
N HIS A 458 17.16 -7.99 9.68
CA HIS A 458 18.26 -7.38 8.94
C HIS A 458 19.56 -7.30 9.77
N ILE A 459 20.17 -8.46 10.01
CA ILE A 459 21.38 -8.60 10.83
C ILE A 459 22.68 -8.42 10.02
N LYS A 460 23.65 -7.70 10.59
CA LYS A 460 25.08 -7.78 10.21
C LYS A 460 25.91 -8.28 11.38
N THR A 461 26.36 -9.54 11.32
CA THR A 461 27.40 -10.07 12.21
C THR A 461 28.74 -9.41 11.89
N LEU A 462 29.47 -8.95 12.91
CA LEU A 462 30.91 -8.67 12.81
C LEU A 462 31.68 -9.51 13.84
N LYS A 463 32.47 -10.44 13.33
CA LYS A 463 33.30 -11.35 14.13
C LYS A 463 34.55 -10.65 14.65
N ASN A 464 34.99 -11.03 15.84
CA ASN A 464 36.34 -10.77 16.29
C ASN A 464 37.29 -11.70 15.52
N GLU A 465 38.07 -11.15 14.59
CA GLU A 465 39.02 -11.90 13.76
C GLU A 465 40.15 -12.55 14.58
N ASN A 466 40.43 -12.07 15.80
CA ASN A 466 41.49 -12.58 16.67
C ASN A 466 41.00 -12.69 18.13
N PRO A 467 40.05 -13.61 18.43
CA PRO A 467 39.38 -13.70 19.71
C PRO A 467 40.31 -14.26 20.78
N LYS A 468 40.91 -13.36 21.56
CA LYS A 468 41.84 -13.69 22.65
C LYS A 468 41.05 -14.02 23.91
N VAL A 469 41.52 -15.03 24.64
CA VAL A 469 41.09 -15.25 26.03
C VAL A 469 41.83 -14.28 26.93
N TYR A 470 41.07 -13.55 27.73
CA TYR A 470 41.50 -12.50 28.63
C TYR A 470 41.13 -12.89 30.06
N THR A 471 42.09 -12.91 30.98
CA THR A 471 41.86 -13.18 32.42
C THR A 471 42.23 -11.96 33.24
N SER A 472 41.47 -11.64 34.30
CA SER A 472 41.81 -10.61 35.27
C SER A 472 43.21 -10.83 35.86
N ALA A 473 44.13 -9.91 35.59
CA ALA A 473 45.53 -9.96 35.99
C ALA A 473 45.77 -9.78 37.50
N TRP A 474 44.69 -9.66 38.30
CA TRP A 474 44.71 -9.69 39.75
C TRP A 474 44.26 -11.05 40.34
N ALA A 475 43.95 -12.06 39.50
CA ALA A 475 43.70 -13.43 39.94
C ALA A 475 44.98 -14.12 40.47
N SER A 476 46.14 -13.80 39.92
CA SER A 476 47.41 -14.46 40.26
C SER A 476 48.04 -14.01 41.57
N SER A 477 47.40 -13.14 42.36
CA SER A 477 47.89 -12.80 43.71
C SER A 477 47.64 -13.89 44.76
N ASN A 478 46.85 -14.93 44.45
CA ASN A 478 46.44 -15.99 45.38
C ASN A 478 46.47 -17.41 44.80
N GLU A 479 47.33 -17.71 43.81
CA GLU A 479 47.49 -19.08 43.25
C GLU A 479 47.75 -20.16 44.33
N SER A 480 48.28 -19.76 45.49
CA SER A 480 48.46 -20.58 46.69
C SER A 480 47.17 -21.11 47.35
N LYS A 481 46.00 -20.52 47.08
CA LYS A 481 44.71 -20.91 47.72
C LYS A 481 44.00 -22.04 47.00
N VAL A 482 43.87 -21.96 45.68
CA VAL A 482 43.12 -22.94 44.85
C VAL A 482 43.76 -24.33 44.89
N ASN A 483 45.08 -24.41 45.13
CA ASN A 483 45.85 -25.65 45.07
C ASN A 483 45.66 -26.62 46.25
N SER A 484 44.96 -26.24 47.33
CA SER A 484 44.46 -27.24 48.28
C SER A 484 43.05 -27.68 47.87
N GLY A 485 42.92 -28.91 47.37
CA GLY A 485 41.63 -29.57 47.13
C GLY A 485 40.81 -29.89 48.39
N THR A 486 41.09 -29.19 49.49
CA THR A 486 40.42 -29.24 50.80
C THR A 486 39.96 -27.83 51.12
N LEU A 487 38.65 -27.65 51.31
CA LEU A 487 38.04 -26.35 51.58
C LEU A 487 38.35 -25.85 53.00
N THR A 488 38.41 -24.52 53.18
CA THR A 488 38.50 -23.88 54.50
C THR A 488 37.11 -23.64 55.12
N LYS A 489 37.06 -23.30 56.42
CA LYS A 489 35.78 -23.00 57.08
C LYS A 489 35.10 -21.77 56.46
N GLU A 490 35.88 -20.79 56.03
CA GLU A 490 35.43 -19.53 55.45
C GLU A 490 34.73 -19.78 54.11
N GLN A 491 35.34 -20.61 53.23
CA GLN A 491 34.71 -21.03 51.96
C GLN A 491 33.37 -21.73 52.19
N VAL A 492 33.34 -22.69 53.12
CA VAL A 492 32.12 -23.44 53.45
C VAL A 492 31.06 -22.54 54.09
N THR A 493 31.45 -21.53 54.86
CA THR A 493 30.52 -20.58 55.47
C THR A 493 29.94 -19.62 54.44
N SER A 494 30.77 -19.07 53.54
CA SER A 494 30.31 -18.20 52.44
C SER A 494 29.30 -18.94 51.55
N PHE A 495 29.63 -20.17 51.16
CA PHE A 495 28.73 -20.99 50.35
C PHE A 495 27.36 -21.24 51.04
N MET A 496 27.34 -21.50 52.35
CA MET A 496 26.07 -21.66 53.08
C MET A 496 25.29 -20.35 53.18
N VAL A 497 25.95 -19.20 53.36
CA VAL A 497 25.30 -17.87 53.31
C VAL A 497 24.63 -17.65 51.96
N ASP A 498 25.34 -17.89 50.85
CA ASP A 498 24.81 -17.73 49.49
C ASP A 498 23.63 -18.67 49.25
N TYR A 499 23.77 -19.96 49.57
CA TYR A 499 22.74 -20.98 49.39
C TYR A 499 21.44 -20.68 50.18
N LEU A 500 21.54 -20.23 51.44
CA LEU A 500 20.37 -19.95 52.29
C LEU A 500 19.71 -18.61 51.95
N THR A 501 20.49 -17.64 51.48
CA THR A 501 19.99 -16.38 50.88
C THR A 501 19.23 -16.68 49.58
N ASN A 502 19.78 -17.55 48.72
CA ASN A 502 19.15 -18.00 47.49
C ASN A 502 17.89 -18.83 47.77
N GLN A 503 17.86 -19.67 48.82
CA GLN A 503 16.65 -20.38 49.23
C GLN A 503 15.53 -19.40 49.61
N SER A 504 15.82 -18.40 50.45
CA SER A 504 14.83 -17.38 50.84
C SER A 504 14.25 -16.66 49.61
N SER A 505 15.13 -16.28 48.67
CA SER A 505 14.77 -15.63 47.42
C SER A 505 13.90 -16.54 46.54
N ALA A 506 14.29 -17.80 46.37
CA ALA A 506 13.55 -18.80 45.59
C ALA A 506 12.15 -19.03 46.17
N VAL A 507 12.02 -19.20 47.49
CA VAL A 507 10.73 -19.37 48.18
C VAL A 507 9.84 -18.14 48.00
N ASN A 508 10.38 -16.94 48.20
CA ASN A 508 9.60 -15.69 48.14
C ASN A 508 9.13 -15.34 46.71
N LEU A 509 9.90 -15.73 45.68
CA LEU A 509 9.61 -15.44 44.26
C LEU A 509 8.99 -16.62 43.49
N ASN A 510 8.89 -17.81 44.10
CA ASN A 510 8.58 -19.09 43.44
C ASN A 510 9.61 -19.51 42.37
N GLU A 511 10.82 -18.95 42.42
CA GLU A 511 11.81 -19.02 41.34
C GLU A 511 13.00 -19.89 41.76
N PHE A 512 12.87 -21.21 41.61
CA PHE A 512 13.94 -22.17 41.94
C PHE A 512 15.27 -21.90 41.20
N ALA A 513 15.24 -21.25 40.03
CA ALA A 513 16.44 -20.99 39.23
C ALA A 513 17.53 -20.23 40.01
N VAL A 514 17.14 -19.32 40.92
CA VAL A 514 18.12 -18.53 41.70
C VAL A 514 18.95 -19.36 42.68
N MET A 515 18.52 -20.59 43.02
CA MET A 515 19.27 -21.52 43.87
C MET A 515 19.75 -22.78 43.13
N GLU A 516 19.50 -22.91 41.82
CA GLU A 516 19.86 -24.11 41.06
C GLU A 516 21.38 -24.35 41.05
N GLY A 517 22.18 -23.27 40.97
CA GLY A 517 23.64 -23.34 40.95
C GLY A 517 24.30 -23.83 42.24
N ASN A 518 23.60 -23.84 43.38
CA ASN A 518 24.11 -24.34 44.66
C ASN A 518 23.91 -25.87 44.83
N LEU A 519 23.24 -26.54 43.89
CA LEU A 519 22.70 -27.89 44.05
C LEU A 519 23.24 -28.84 42.98
N GLU A 520 23.55 -30.08 43.36
CA GLU A 520 23.99 -31.09 42.38
C GLU A 520 22.80 -31.54 41.53
N LYS A 521 22.87 -31.32 40.22
CA LYS A 521 21.76 -31.56 39.30
C LYS A 521 21.37 -33.04 39.25
N GLY A 522 20.11 -33.35 39.58
CA GLY A 522 19.61 -34.73 39.68
C GLY A 522 19.82 -35.40 41.04
N SER A 523 20.38 -34.70 42.03
CA SER A 523 20.44 -35.18 43.42
C SER A 523 19.06 -35.18 44.11
N THR A 524 18.97 -35.78 45.30
CA THR A 524 17.72 -35.77 46.08
C THR A 524 17.38 -34.38 46.58
N LEU A 525 18.36 -33.63 47.12
CA LEU A 525 18.14 -32.26 47.59
C LEU A 525 17.68 -31.33 46.47
N TYR A 526 18.23 -31.49 45.25
CA TYR A 526 17.76 -30.74 44.08
C TYR A 526 16.26 -30.98 43.83
N ALA A 527 15.84 -32.24 43.78
CA ALA A 527 14.44 -32.60 43.53
C ALA A 527 13.51 -32.20 44.70
N ASP A 528 14.02 -32.16 45.93
CA ASP A 528 13.23 -31.81 47.12
C ASP A 528 13.12 -30.29 47.32
N GLN A 529 14.16 -29.50 47.03
CA GLN A 529 14.08 -28.04 47.01
C GLN A 529 13.13 -27.53 45.92
N GLN A 530 13.12 -28.15 44.74
CA GLN A 530 12.12 -27.85 43.70
C GLN A 530 10.66 -28.06 44.16
N LYS A 531 10.42 -28.98 45.10
CA LYS A 531 9.10 -29.20 45.72
C LYS A 531 8.87 -28.20 46.85
N LEU A 532 9.88 -27.92 47.67
CA LEU A 532 9.80 -27.06 48.85
C LEU A 532 9.45 -25.62 48.45
N VAL A 533 10.19 -25.03 47.49
CA VAL A 533 9.94 -23.68 46.96
C VAL A 533 8.48 -23.52 46.53
N LYS A 534 8.01 -24.41 45.65
CA LYS A 534 6.62 -24.38 45.12
C LYS A 534 5.58 -24.57 46.22
N LYS A 535 5.85 -25.47 47.17
CA LYS A 535 4.97 -25.73 48.31
C LYS A 535 4.85 -24.50 49.21
N LEU A 536 5.97 -23.96 49.70
CA LEU A 536 5.98 -22.85 50.64
C LEU A 536 5.33 -21.59 50.03
N TYR A 537 5.64 -21.28 48.78
CA TYR A 537 4.98 -20.21 48.04
C TYR A 537 3.46 -20.45 47.92
N SER A 538 3.03 -21.68 47.58
CA SER A 538 1.59 -22.03 47.51
C SER A 538 0.86 -22.00 48.86
N GLU A 539 1.58 -22.20 49.98
CA GLU A 539 1.07 -21.99 51.35
C GLU A 539 1.06 -20.50 51.75
N GLY A 540 1.52 -19.59 50.88
CA GLY A 540 1.73 -18.18 51.19
C GLY A 540 2.74 -17.97 52.33
N THR A 541 3.79 -18.79 52.36
CA THR A 541 4.90 -18.68 53.32
C THR A 541 6.04 -17.89 52.69
N THR A 542 6.59 -16.91 53.40
CA THR A 542 7.82 -16.20 53.05
C THR A 542 8.91 -16.44 54.08
N GLU A 543 10.17 -16.41 53.64
CA GLU A 543 11.37 -16.64 54.45
C GLU A 543 12.33 -15.44 54.33
N VAL A 544 12.96 -15.09 55.45
CA VAL A 544 14.09 -14.16 55.49
C VAL A 544 15.23 -14.88 56.21
N PHE A 545 16.31 -15.17 55.49
CA PHE A 545 17.56 -15.65 56.06
C PHE A 545 18.17 -14.61 57.01
N ILE A 546 18.59 -15.05 58.20
CA ILE A 546 19.13 -14.17 59.27
C ILE A 546 20.61 -14.46 59.51
N ASP A 547 21.00 -15.72 59.77
CA ASP A 547 22.39 -16.12 60.04
C ASP A 547 22.62 -17.62 59.80
N VAL A 548 23.89 -18.02 59.58
CA VAL A 548 24.33 -19.41 59.57
C VAL A 548 25.69 -19.59 60.25
N GLU A 549 25.71 -20.41 61.30
CA GLU A 549 26.95 -20.87 61.92
C GLU A 549 27.29 -22.29 61.41
N VAL A 550 28.35 -22.40 60.60
CA VAL A 550 28.93 -23.71 60.27
C VAL A 550 29.56 -24.30 61.55
N LYS A 551 28.85 -25.21 62.20
CA LYS A 551 29.26 -25.90 63.43
C LYS A 551 30.48 -26.78 63.19
N ASN A 552 30.46 -27.54 62.09
CA ASN A 552 31.57 -28.40 61.65
C ASN A 552 31.44 -28.71 60.15
N PHE A 553 32.53 -29.07 59.49
CA PHE A 553 32.48 -29.72 58.17
C PHE A 553 33.60 -30.75 58.06
N SER A 554 33.46 -31.68 57.12
CA SER A 554 34.49 -32.68 56.81
C SER A 554 34.45 -33.04 55.33
N GLN A 555 35.61 -33.02 54.67
CA GLN A 555 35.75 -33.37 53.26
C GLN A 555 36.61 -34.63 53.08
N SER A 556 36.26 -35.47 52.11
CA SER A 556 36.97 -36.69 51.73
C SER A 556 36.95 -36.88 50.22
N GLY A 557 38.05 -36.50 49.56
CA GLY A 557 38.10 -36.34 48.10
C GLY A 557 37.12 -35.24 47.66
N SER A 558 36.27 -35.54 46.67
CA SER A 558 35.19 -34.64 46.25
C SER A 558 34.02 -34.60 47.24
N ASN A 559 33.86 -35.55 48.16
CA ASN A 559 32.67 -35.59 49.02
C ASN A 559 32.84 -34.63 50.20
N ILE A 560 31.83 -33.81 50.50
CA ILE A 560 31.79 -32.95 51.69
C ILE A 560 30.52 -33.22 52.52
N ILE A 561 30.68 -33.13 53.85
CA ILE A 561 29.59 -33.09 54.81
C ILE A 561 29.70 -31.78 55.58
N ILE A 562 28.61 -31.01 55.66
CA ILE A 562 28.53 -29.71 56.34
C ILE A 562 27.48 -29.80 57.44
N LYS A 563 27.80 -29.31 58.63
CA LYS A 563 26.86 -29.22 59.76
C LYS A 563 26.65 -27.76 60.13
N THR A 564 25.40 -27.31 60.06
CA THR A 564 25.02 -25.92 60.29
C THR A 564 24.12 -25.79 61.52
N TYR A 565 24.11 -24.57 62.06
CA TYR A 565 22.99 -23.99 62.80
C TYR A 565 22.52 -22.79 62.00
N GLU A 566 21.22 -22.66 61.77
CA GLU A 566 20.65 -21.68 60.84
C GLU A 566 19.49 -20.94 61.48
N GLU A 567 19.39 -19.63 61.22
CA GLU A 567 18.30 -18.78 61.67
C GLU A 567 17.56 -18.15 60.49
N PHE A 568 16.23 -18.26 60.50
CA PHE A 568 15.31 -17.66 59.52
C PHE A 568 14.13 -17.00 60.23
N GLU A 569 13.68 -15.83 59.79
CA GLU A 569 12.32 -15.38 60.08
C GLU A 569 11.36 -15.95 59.03
N ILE A 570 10.39 -16.75 59.47
CA ILE A 570 9.39 -17.35 58.59
C ILE A 570 8.02 -16.73 58.89
N THR A 571 7.40 -16.16 57.86
CA THR A 571 6.04 -15.61 57.92
C THR A 571 5.10 -16.51 57.14
N LYS A 572 4.04 -17.02 57.79
CA LYS A 572 2.97 -17.75 57.10
C LYS A 572 1.82 -16.80 56.75
N SER A 573 1.06 -17.14 55.70
CA SER A 573 -0.08 -16.35 55.20
C SER A 573 -1.00 -15.86 56.33
N GLY A 574 -1.20 -14.54 56.41
CA GLY A 574 -2.00 -13.87 57.45
C GLY A 574 -1.40 -13.85 58.87
N GLY A 575 -0.18 -14.36 59.07
CA GLY A 575 0.53 -14.37 60.35
C GLY A 575 1.59 -13.27 60.50
N SER A 576 2.16 -13.15 61.69
CA SER A 576 3.39 -12.39 61.93
C SER A 576 4.63 -13.20 61.54
N PRO A 577 5.78 -12.55 61.27
CA PRO A 577 7.09 -13.21 61.27
C PRO A 577 7.33 -13.95 62.58
N LYS A 578 8.08 -15.06 62.49
CA LYS A 578 8.56 -15.83 63.64
C LYS A 578 9.95 -16.38 63.36
N LEU A 579 10.91 -16.06 64.22
CA LEU A 579 12.23 -16.68 64.20
C LEU A 579 12.11 -18.21 64.30
N ARG A 580 12.85 -18.91 63.45
CA ARG A 580 12.93 -20.37 63.34
C ARG A 580 14.40 -20.72 63.25
N THR A 581 14.80 -21.71 64.03
CA THR A 581 16.19 -22.14 64.10
C THR A 581 16.29 -23.62 63.79
N TYR A 582 17.27 -23.97 62.98
CA TYR A 582 17.45 -25.32 62.42
C TYR A 582 18.88 -25.80 62.66
N ASN A 583 19.06 -27.12 62.70
CA ASN A 583 20.38 -27.74 62.73
C ASN A 583 20.37 -28.86 61.69
N TRP A 584 21.12 -28.70 60.60
CA TRP A 584 21.10 -29.62 59.48
C TRP A 584 22.48 -30.24 59.23
N THR A 585 22.50 -31.46 58.70
CA THR A 585 23.67 -32.11 58.13
C THR A 585 23.49 -32.25 56.62
N TYR A 586 24.12 -31.37 55.85
CA TYR A 586 24.17 -31.48 54.40
C TYR A 586 25.25 -32.46 53.96
N THR A 587 25.01 -33.14 52.85
CA THR A 587 26.07 -33.75 52.03
C THR A 587 26.17 -33.00 50.71
N GLY A 588 27.35 -32.99 50.10
CA GLY A 588 27.59 -32.39 48.80
C GLY A 588 28.81 -32.97 48.09
N THR A 589 29.01 -32.54 46.86
CA THR A 589 30.20 -32.79 46.07
C THR A 589 30.95 -31.48 45.79
N VAL A 590 32.28 -31.54 45.78
CA VAL A 590 33.19 -30.45 45.49
C VAL A 590 33.79 -30.68 44.12
N LYS A 591 33.61 -29.71 43.21
CA LYS A 591 34.14 -29.72 41.84
C LYS A 591 34.82 -28.38 41.60
N ASN A 592 36.10 -28.39 41.24
CA ASN A 592 36.84 -27.19 40.84
C ASN A 592 36.73 -26.03 41.87
N GLY A 593 36.77 -26.39 43.16
CA GLY A 593 36.59 -25.47 44.30
C GLY A 593 35.13 -25.15 44.69
N ARG A 594 34.15 -25.37 43.81
CA ARG A 594 32.73 -25.12 44.04
C ARG A 594 32.05 -26.27 44.77
N ILE A 595 31.16 -25.96 45.72
CA ILE A 595 30.31 -26.93 46.44
C ILE A 595 28.97 -27.05 45.72
N TYR A 596 28.48 -28.28 45.58
CA TYR A 596 27.14 -28.60 45.08
C TYR A 596 26.46 -29.56 46.07
N LEU A 597 25.38 -29.13 46.72
CA LEU A 597 24.73 -29.95 47.75
C LEU A 597 23.89 -31.08 47.11
N THR A 598 23.97 -32.27 47.71
CA THR A 598 23.34 -33.51 47.24
C THR A 598 22.23 -34.03 48.15
N SER A 599 22.34 -33.85 49.48
CA SER A 599 21.31 -34.26 50.44
C SER A 599 21.29 -33.35 51.68
N ILE A 600 20.22 -33.43 52.46
CA ILE A 600 20.05 -32.83 53.79
C ILE A 600 19.54 -33.91 54.78
N GLN A 601 19.91 -33.81 56.06
CA GLN A 601 19.47 -34.68 57.17
C GLN A 601 19.34 -33.89 58.47
#